data_AF-A0A1E3H5B1-F1
#
_entry.id   AF-A0A1E3H5B1-F1
#
_cell.length_a   1.000
_cell.length_b   1.000
_cell.length_c   1.000
_cell.angle_alpha   90.00
_cell.angle_beta   90.00
_cell.angle_gamma   90.00
#
_symmetry.space_group_name_H-M   'P 1'
#
loop_
_entity.id
_entity.type
_entity.pdbx_description
1 polymer ?
#
loop_
_entity_poly.entity_id
_entity_poly.type
_entity_poly.pdbx_seq_one_letter_code
_entity_poly.pdbx_strand_id
1 'polypeptide(L)'
;MTPERVLCLAAALLSCSLVIPAVPAVAADWPKQVFNPKPAPDDVMLPLPCGGSLALRRVVTDALRDPGGAARLTDKQISLGRTTDGVRGYIENRRDEHIAGPIVSTAGDRFYYIGKYEISVAQYRAVMAATPADCPARLTPDDALPQRGVSWYDAIDFTRRLNGWIYADATNGLASLVALDVIDGYVRLPSETEWEFAARGGLAVSDAARADPRYPMADGIDAHAWYNGPRSAQGAPRPIGLRAANPLMLHDVYGNVAELVLDPFRMTRADRLHGQIGGTIARGGSYLDPAEAIGSATRDEYPFFSRAGEGELRAGNVGFRIVIGTAAIGADADIDGLETAARSLQREGGDPQAPDPTAALALLEKDTENRDLKASIGRLKADLDAEFARRNELERAALRSDLVAAALMAFEMQLRADLARFQRDTLADPTLDPAFKADYRTHLDRNIQLFDTFAPSYTDLVMAMSRRPEAAVRDEAVAAARELSARGHDDLLALVDLAARQAIDYRKGTLTETVRILDGVVGTDRDWR
;
A
#
# COMPACT_ATOMS: atom_id res chain seq x y z
N MET A 1 -37.32 33.20 100.11
CA MET A 1 -36.70 31.89 99.82
C MET A 1 -35.72 32.11 98.69
N THR A 2 -34.47 31.72 98.93
CA THR A 2 -33.28 31.80 98.06
C THR A 2 -33.31 30.68 96.98
N PRO A 3 -32.21 30.40 96.25
CA PRO A 3 -31.85 30.82 94.88
C PRO A 3 -31.79 29.60 93.90
N GLU A 4 -31.45 29.68 92.61
CA GLU A 4 -30.10 29.47 92.02
C GLU A 4 -30.25 29.34 90.47
N ARG A 5 -29.45 30.06 89.67
CA ARG A 5 -28.31 29.58 88.83
C ARG A 5 -28.70 28.41 87.88
N VAL A 6 -28.48 28.45 86.56
CA VAL A 6 -27.18 28.48 85.89
C VAL A 6 -27.36 28.85 84.40
N LEU A 7 -26.39 29.62 83.92
CA LEU A 7 -26.08 30.02 82.55
C LEU A 7 -25.76 28.80 81.66
N CYS A 8 -26.40 28.64 80.50
CA CYS A 8 -25.86 27.81 79.40
C CYS A 8 -25.91 28.61 78.10
N LEU A 9 -24.76 29.21 77.75
CA LEU A 9 -24.46 29.66 76.40
C LEU A 9 -24.30 28.40 75.51
N ALA A 10 -25.17 28.21 74.53
CA ALA A 10 -24.90 27.34 73.40
C ALA A 10 -24.55 28.22 72.20
N ALA A 11 -23.24 28.31 71.92
CA ALA A 11 -22.72 28.91 70.70
C ALA A 11 -23.05 27.99 69.51
N ALA A 12 -24.02 28.36 68.69
CA ALA A 12 -24.22 27.76 67.38
C ALA A 12 -23.16 28.34 66.43
N LEU A 13 -22.02 27.64 66.33
CA LEU A 13 -21.02 27.87 65.30
C LEU A 13 -21.65 27.56 63.94
N LEU A 14 -21.91 28.61 63.15
CA LEU A 14 -22.14 28.51 61.72
C LEU A 14 -20.88 27.91 61.09
N SER A 15 -20.92 26.62 60.78
CA SER A 15 -19.95 25.98 59.89
C SER A 15 -20.21 26.46 58.46
N CYS A 16 -19.60 27.60 58.10
CA CYS A 16 -19.33 27.93 56.71
C CYS A 16 -18.43 26.83 56.14
N SER A 17 -19.04 25.81 55.54
CA SER A 17 -18.35 24.86 54.67
C SER A 17 -17.78 25.66 53.50
N LEU A 18 -16.49 26.01 53.58
CA LEU A 18 -15.73 26.43 52.41
C LEU A 18 -15.81 25.28 51.40
N VAL A 19 -16.62 25.47 50.35
CA VAL A 19 -16.50 24.70 49.13
C VAL A 19 -15.19 25.14 48.49
N ILE A 20 -14.12 24.41 48.79
CA ILE A 20 -12.87 24.50 48.04
C ILE A 20 -13.23 23.97 46.64
N PRO A 21 -13.12 24.76 45.57
CA PRO A 21 -13.24 24.22 44.23
C PRO A 21 -12.13 23.17 44.09
N ALA A 22 -12.51 21.92 43.85
CA ALA A 22 -11.55 20.88 43.49
C ALA A 22 -10.83 21.36 42.23
N VAL A 23 -9.58 21.78 42.40
CA VAL A 23 -8.66 21.96 41.28
C VAL A 23 -8.65 20.61 40.56
N PRO A 24 -8.98 20.54 39.26
CA PRO A 24 -8.87 19.28 38.54
C PRO A 24 -7.42 18.82 38.73
N ALA A 25 -7.25 17.58 39.20
CA ALA A 25 -5.94 16.97 39.27
C ALA A 25 -5.36 17.06 37.85
N VAL A 26 -4.41 17.98 37.65
CA VAL A 26 -3.63 18.07 36.43
C VAL A 26 -2.94 16.72 36.37
N ALA A 27 -3.39 15.86 35.46
CA ALA A 27 -2.77 14.56 35.24
C ALA A 27 -1.27 14.83 35.02
N ALA A 28 -0.42 14.19 35.83
CA ALA A 28 1.02 14.36 35.70
C ALA A 28 1.45 14.09 34.25
N ASP A 29 2.36 14.90 33.72
CA ASP A 29 2.88 14.75 32.35
C ASP A 29 3.31 13.29 32.12
N TRP A 30 2.75 12.66 31.09
CA TRP A 30 3.08 11.27 30.79
C TRP A 30 4.58 11.12 30.52
N PRO A 31 5.24 10.03 30.97
CA PRO A 31 6.61 9.74 30.58
C PRO A 31 6.69 9.61 29.06
N LYS A 32 7.67 10.27 28.42
CA LYS A 32 7.85 10.23 26.97
C LYS A 32 7.96 8.80 26.43
N GLN A 33 8.48 7.86 27.21
CA GLN A 33 8.59 6.45 26.83
C GLN A 33 7.25 5.81 26.45
N VAL A 34 6.14 6.35 26.93
CA VAL A 34 4.78 5.81 26.75
C VAL A 34 4.12 6.29 25.45
N PHE A 35 4.56 7.42 24.89
CA PHE A 35 3.91 8.04 23.73
C PHE A 35 4.84 8.62 22.66
N ASN A 36 6.07 9.00 23.03
CA ASN A 36 7.10 9.49 22.13
C ASN A 36 8.53 9.19 22.64
N PRO A 37 8.96 7.92 22.68
CA PRO A 37 10.28 7.50 23.18
C PRO A 37 11.46 8.03 22.36
N LYS A 38 11.23 8.41 21.09
CA LYS A 38 12.24 8.95 20.16
C LYS A 38 11.80 10.30 19.57
N PRO A 39 11.73 11.39 20.38
CA PRO A 39 11.25 12.67 19.89
C PRO A 39 12.07 13.19 18.69
N ALA A 40 11.38 13.74 17.71
CA ALA A 40 11.97 14.47 16.59
C ALA A 40 11.44 15.92 16.55
N PRO A 41 12.21 16.89 16.00
CA PRO A 41 11.84 18.31 16.04
C PRO A 41 10.52 18.65 15.33
N ASP A 42 10.15 17.86 14.33
CA ASP A 42 8.97 18.02 13.48
C ASP A 42 7.85 17.03 13.83
N ASP A 43 7.90 16.44 15.03
CA ASP A 43 6.78 15.65 15.55
C ASP A 43 5.56 16.53 15.77
N VAL A 44 4.42 16.09 15.25
CA VAL A 44 3.13 16.70 15.53
C VAL A 44 2.52 15.99 16.74
N MET A 45 2.18 16.75 17.77
CA MET A 45 1.59 16.19 19.00
C MET A 45 0.08 16.40 19.00
N LEU A 46 -0.67 15.31 19.08
CA LEU A 46 -2.11 15.32 19.29
C LEU A 46 -2.39 15.05 20.79
N PRO A 47 -3.01 15.98 21.52
CA PRO A 47 -3.49 15.72 22.88
C PRO A 47 -4.50 14.57 22.91
N LEU A 48 -4.49 13.79 23.99
CA LEU A 48 -5.47 12.73 24.27
C LEU A 48 -6.20 13.04 25.60
N PRO A 49 -7.32 12.35 25.89
CA PRO A 49 -7.90 12.34 27.22
C PRO A 49 -6.87 11.93 28.30
N CYS A 50 -7.20 12.18 29.57
CA CYS A 50 -6.36 11.81 30.71
C CYS A 50 -4.95 12.44 30.73
N GLY A 51 -4.77 13.57 30.03
CA GLY A 51 -3.47 14.25 29.91
C GLY A 51 -2.46 13.52 29.04
N GLY A 52 -2.91 12.54 28.25
CA GLY A 52 -2.06 11.80 27.33
C GLY A 52 -1.73 12.56 26.06
N SER A 53 -0.85 11.99 25.25
CA SER A 53 -0.51 12.55 23.95
C SER A 53 -0.16 11.46 22.94
N LEU A 54 -0.20 11.79 21.66
CA LEU A 54 0.11 10.92 20.54
C LEU A 54 1.01 11.67 19.56
N ALA A 55 2.16 11.08 19.22
CA ALA A 55 3.09 11.63 18.24
C ALA A 55 2.71 11.19 16.81
N LEU A 56 2.65 12.15 15.90
CA LEU A 56 2.29 12.00 14.49
C LEU A 56 3.42 12.45 13.58
N ARG A 57 3.47 11.88 12.38
CA ARG A 57 4.38 12.26 11.29
C ARG A 57 3.59 12.63 10.05
N ARG A 58 4.08 13.66 9.35
CA ARG A 58 3.54 14.07 8.05
C ARG A 58 4.07 13.14 6.95
N VAL A 59 3.17 12.62 6.12
CA VAL A 59 3.51 11.80 4.95
C VAL A 59 3.03 12.52 3.69
N VAL A 60 3.97 13.07 2.92
CA VAL A 60 3.68 13.69 1.63
C VAL A 60 3.49 12.59 0.58
N THR A 61 2.42 12.71 -0.19
CA THR A 61 2.00 11.76 -1.24
C THR A 61 2.29 12.30 -2.63
N ASP A 62 2.16 13.61 -2.82
CA ASP A 62 2.45 14.28 -4.08
C ASP A 62 2.69 15.78 -3.85
N ALA A 63 3.31 16.45 -4.84
CA ALA A 63 3.51 17.90 -4.86
C ALA A 63 2.77 18.50 -6.07
N LEU A 64 1.63 19.16 -5.83
CA LEU A 64 0.83 19.77 -6.89
C LEU A 64 1.57 21.00 -7.41
N ARG A 65 2.07 20.92 -8.66
CA ARG A 65 2.83 22.00 -9.31
C ARG A 65 1.94 23.16 -9.80
N ASP A 66 0.65 22.91 -9.99
CA ASP A 66 -0.37 23.91 -10.34
C ASP A 66 -1.68 23.54 -9.64
N PRO A 67 -2.11 24.25 -8.58
CA PRO A 67 -3.36 23.97 -7.86
C PRO A 67 -4.63 24.31 -8.66
N GLY A 68 -4.51 24.61 -9.97
CA GLY A 68 -5.63 24.78 -10.90
C GLY A 68 -6.58 23.58 -10.99
N GLY A 69 -7.65 23.71 -11.78
CA GLY A 69 -8.84 22.84 -11.72
C GLY A 69 -8.57 21.33 -11.72
N ALA A 70 -7.65 20.81 -12.55
CA ALA A 70 -7.37 19.38 -12.66
C ALA A 70 -6.66 18.77 -11.43
N ALA A 71 -5.88 19.57 -10.68
CA ALA A 71 -5.08 19.13 -9.53
C ALA A 71 -5.90 18.58 -8.35
N ARG A 72 -7.22 18.76 -8.38
CA ARG A 72 -8.13 18.28 -7.33
C ARG A 72 -8.37 16.78 -7.38
N LEU A 73 -8.31 16.21 -8.59
CA LEU A 73 -8.48 14.78 -8.84
C LEU A 73 -7.15 14.08 -9.19
N THR A 74 -6.01 14.78 -9.12
CA THR A 74 -4.71 14.16 -9.34
C THR A 74 -4.30 13.30 -8.16
N ASP A 75 -3.82 12.11 -8.47
CA ASP A 75 -3.24 11.17 -7.52
C ASP A 75 -1.87 10.69 -8.01
N LYS A 76 -1.12 10.06 -7.11
CA LYS A 76 0.15 9.42 -7.45
C LYS A 76 -0.09 7.93 -7.66
N GLN A 77 0.18 7.46 -8.88
CA GLN A 77 0.28 6.03 -9.14
C GLN A 77 1.49 5.45 -8.40
N ILE A 78 1.26 4.34 -7.69
CA ILE A 78 2.25 3.60 -6.94
C ILE A 78 2.08 2.10 -7.19
N SER A 79 3.16 1.35 -7.03
CA SER A 79 3.11 -0.11 -7.07
C SER A 79 3.25 -0.67 -5.66
N LEU A 80 2.32 -1.54 -5.26
CA LEU A 80 2.25 -2.19 -3.95
C LEU A 80 2.36 -3.71 -4.10
N GLY A 81 2.51 -4.43 -2.98
CA GLY A 81 2.73 -5.87 -2.99
C GLY A 81 4.16 -6.26 -3.42
N ARG A 82 4.37 -7.53 -3.75
CA ARG A 82 5.69 -8.05 -4.14
C ARG A 82 5.59 -8.94 -5.36
N THR A 83 6.69 -9.07 -6.09
CA THR A 83 6.82 -10.15 -7.07
C THR A 83 6.89 -11.46 -6.31
N THR A 84 5.87 -12.31 -6.46
CA THR A 84 5.83 -13.63 -5.81
C THR A 84 6.36 -14.70 -6.74
N ASP A 85 7.10 -15.67 -6.22
CA ASP A 85 7.57 -16.90 -6.88
C ASP A 85 6.48 -18.00 -6.93
N GLY A 86 5.20 -17.61 -6.91
CA GLY A 86 4.04 -18.50 -6.86
C GLY A 86 3.49 -18.76 -5.45
N VAL A 87 4.20 -18.36 -4.38
CA VAL A 87 3.72 -18.48 -3.00
C VAL A 87 2.96 -17.22 -2.58
N ARG A 88 1.72 -17.37 -2.08
CA ARG A 88 0.84 -16.26 -1.63
C ARG A 88 0.58 -15.17 -2.69
N GLY A 89 0.78 -15.43 -3.98
CA GLY A 89 0.48 -14.48 -5.06
C GLY A 89 -0.98 -14.04 -5.09
N TYR A 90 -1.91 -14.91 -4.72
CA TYR A 90 -3.33 -14.60 -4.56
C TYR A 90 -3.63 -13.61 -3.40
N ILE A 91 -2.63 -13.20 -2.62
CA ILE A 91 -2.76 -12.24 -1.52
C ILE A 91 -1.81 -11.06 -1.73
N GLU A 92 -0.57 -11.31 -2.12
CA GLU A 92 0.54 -10.34 -2.00
C GLU A 92 1.14 -9.92 -3.33
N ASN A 93 0.60 -10.42 -4.45
CA ASN A 93 1.17 -10.12 -5.76
C ASN A 93 1.17 -8.61 -6.05
N ARG A 94 2.15 -8.20 -6.84
CA ARG A 94 2.35 -6.81 -7.21
C ARG A 94 1.14 -6.28 -7.98
N ARG A 95 0.66 -5.11 -7.56
CA ARG A 95 -0.48 -4.40 -8.16
C ARG A 95 -0.21 -2.90 -8.23
N ASP A 96 -0.83 -2.26 -9.20
CA ASP A 96 -0.82 -0.79 -9.28
C ASP A 96 -1.98 -0.23 -8.48
N GLU A 97 -1.69 0.82 -7.72
CA GLU A 97 -2.61 1.52 -6.84
C GLU A 97 -2.37 3.02 -6.98
N HIS A 98 -3.28 3.81 -6.41
CA HIS A 98 -3.19 5.26 -6.43
C HIS A 98 -3.33 5.80 -5.02
N ILE A 99 -2.55 6.83 -4.72
CA ILE A 99 -2.58 7.48 -3.41
C ILE A 99 -2.66 8.99 -3.57
N ALA A 100 -3.48 9.61 -2.73
CA ALA A 100 -3.62 11.05 -2.65
C ALA A 100 -3.86 11.46 -1.20
N GLY A 101 -3.00 12.32 -0.68
CA GLY A 101 -3.16 12.92 0.63
C GLY A 101 -4.43 13.79 0.67
N PRO A 102 -5.23 13.71 1.72
CA PRO A 102 -6.47 14.46 1.88
C PRO A 102 -6.25 15.93 2.27
N ILE A 103 -5.05 16.29 2.77
CA ILE A 103 -4.71 17.66 3.17
C ILE A 103 -3.77 18.26 2.12
N VAL A 104 -4.03 19.50 1.72
CA VAL A 104 -3.19 20.25 0.78
C VAL A 104 -2.53 21.39 1.55
N SER A 105 -1.19 21.45 1.54
CA SER A 105 -0.49 22.57 2.16
C SER A 105 -0.59 23.83 1.29
N THR A 106 -0.29 24.99 1.88
CA THR A 106 -0.13 26.25 1.13
C THR A 106 0.93 26.19 0.03
N ALA A 107 1.91 25.27 0.14
CA ALA A 107 2.94 25.02 -0.87
C ALA A 107 2.50 24.06 -1.99
N GLY A 108 1.29 23.50 -1.93
CA GLY A 108 0.75 22.56 -2.93
C GLY A 108 1.00 21.07 -2.64
N ASP A 109 1.70 20.71 -1.57
CA ASP A 109 1.88 19.31 -1.20
C ASP A 109 0.57 18.66 -0.75
N ARG A 110 0.25 17.47 -1.27
CA ARG A 110 -0.79 16.59 -0.73
C ARG A 110 -0.20 15.67 0.33
N PHE A 111 -0.77 15.63 1.53
CA PHE A 111 -0.27 14.82 2.63
C PHE A 111 -1.37 14.33 3.58
N TYR A 112 -1.00 13.39 4.45
CA TYR A 112 -1.77 13.01 5.65
C TYR A 112 -0.82 12.90 6.85
N TYR A 113 -1.39 12.87 8.06
CA TYR A 113 -0.64 12.53 9.27
C TYR A 113 -0.88 11.08 9.64
N ILE A 114 0.17 10.38 10.08
CA ILE A 114 0.11 9.00 10.58
C ILE A 114 0.79 8.89 11.95
N GLY A 115 0.30 7.98 12.80
CA GLY A 115 0.91 7.62 14.06
C GLY A 115 2.38 7.26 13.88
N LYS A 116 3.26 7.94 14.62
CA LYS A 116 4.70 7.67 14.63
C LYS A 116 5.03 6.26 15.12
N TYR A 117 4.20 5.77 16.04
CA TYR A 117 4.27 4.45 16.65
C TYR A 117 2.90 3.76 16.56
N GLU A 118 2.86 2.48 16.91
CA GLU A 118 1.61 1.78 17.26
C GLU A 118 0.94 2.47 18.47
N ILE A 119 -0.39 2.34 18.59
CA ILE A 119 -1.10 2.84 19.78
C ILE A 119 -0.63 2.07 21.01
N SER A 120 -0.12 2.77 22.03
CA SER A 120 0.31 2.14 23.28
C SER A 120 -0.87 1.77 24.19
N VAL A 121 -0.61 0.86 25.13
CA VAL A 121 -1.61 0.46 26.15
C VAL A 121 -2.12 1.67 26.93
N ALA A 122 -1.27 2.64 27.29
CA ALA A 122 -1.72 3.88 27.93
C ALA A 122 -2.68 4.69 27.06
N GLN A 123 -2.30 4.91 25.81
CA GLN A 123 -3.07 5.70 24.85
C GLN A 123 -4.44 5.07 24.62
N TYR A 124 -4.48 3.74 24.46
CA TYR A 124 -5.73 3.00 24.36
C TYR A 124 -6.61 3.18 25.60
N ARG A 125 -6.07 2.95 26.80
CA ARG A 125 -6.83 3.11 28.05
C ARG A 125 -7.36 4.52 28.24
N ALA A 126 -6.57 5.54 27.91
CA ALA A 126 -6.99 6.94 28.04
C ALA A 126 -8.17 7.29 27.13
N VAL A 127 -8.14 6.85 25.87
CA VAL A 127 -9.23 7.12 24.91
C VAL A 127 -10.47 6.29 25.22
N MET A 128 -10.29 5.06 25.71
CA MET A 128 -11.40 4.15 26.00
C MET A 128 -12.04 4.39 27.38
N ALA A 129 -11.43 5.21 28.23
CA ALA A 129 -11.99 5.62 29.52
C ALA A 129 -13.39 6.21 29.35
N ALA A 130 -14.36 5.74 30.14
CA ALA A 130 -15.74 6.24 30.08
C ALA A 130 -15.89 7.58 30.80
N THR A 131 -15.12 7.76 31.88
CA THR A 131 -15.11 8.97 32.71
C THR A 131 -13.68 9.34 33.08
N PRO A 132 -13.43 10.59 33.52
CA PRO A 132 -12.12 10.98 34.05
C PRO A 132 -11.64 10.13 35.24
N ALA A 133 -12.56 9.46 35.97
CA ALA A 133 -12.21 8.55 37.06
C ALA A 133 -11.62 7.21 36.56
N ASP A 134 -11.88 6.84 35.31
CA ASP A 134 -11.34 5.63 34.67
C ASP A 134 -9.95 5.87 34.05
N CYS A 135 -9.45 7.11 34.11
CA CYS A 135 -8.11 7.44 33.64
C CYS A 135 -7.03 6.66 34.41
N PRO A 136 -5.93 6.27 33.75
CA PRO A 136 -4.83 5.56 34.41
C PRO A 136 -4.20 6.43 35.51
N ALA A 137 -4.44 6.06 36.77
CA ALA A 137 -3.93 6.82 37.92
C ALA A 137 -2.40 6.79 38.03
N ARG A 138 -1.76 5.74 37.50
CA ARG A 138 -0.30 5.59 37.43
C ARG A 138 0.07 4.75 36.21
N LEU A 139 1.08 5.21 35.49
CA LEU A 139 1.67 4.49 34.37
C LEU A 139 2.80 3.58 34.84
N THR A 140 2.92 2.44 34.17
CA THR A 140 3.90 1.37 34.38
C THR A 140 4.71 1.14 33.10
N PRO A 141 5.84 0.41 33.15
CA PRO A 141 6.57 0.07 31.92
C PRO A 141 5.72 -0.66 30.85
N ASP A 142 4.74 -1.46 31.27
CA ASP A 142 3.84 -2.18 30.36
C ASP A 142 2.90 -1.25 29.59
N ASP A 143 2.67 -0.04 30.10
CA ASP A 143 1.84 0.96 29.43
C ASP A 143 2.50 1.52 28.16
N ALA A 144 3.81 1.30 27.97
CA ALA A 144 4.55 1.62 26.75
C ALA A 144 4.54 0.48 25.70
N LEU A 145 3.98 -0.68 26.02
CA LEU A 145 3.79 -1.74 25.03
C LEU A 145 2.70 -1.33 24.02
N PRO A 146 2.74 -1.84 22.78
CA PRO A 146 1.64 -1.67 21.86
C PRO A 146 0.38 -2.34 22.42
N GLN A 147 -0.75 -1.65 22.29
CA GLN A 147 -2.06 -2.25 22.52
C GLN A 147 -2.27 -3.36 21.49
N ARG A 148 -2.70 -4.52 21.98
CA ARG A 148 -2.91 -5.72 21.17
C ARG A 148 -4.12 -6.51 21.66
N GLY A 149 -4.56 -7.50 20.90
CA GLY A 149 -5.77 -8.25 21.25
C GLY A 149 -7.03 -7.41 21.07
N VAL A 150 -7.04 -6.55 20.06
CA VAL A 150 -8.19 -5.72 19.70
C VAL A 150 -8.87 -6.29 18.46
N SER A 151 -10.19 -6.17 18.41
CA SER A 151 -10.96 -6.45 17.20
C SER A 151 -10.89 -5.23 16.26
N TRP A 152 -11.30 -5.42 15.01
CA TRP A 152 -11.51 -4.27 14.12
C TRP A 152 -12.51 -3.27 14.71
N TYR A 153 -13.58 -3.75 15.36
CA TYR A 153 -14.58 -2.90 16.00
C TYR A 153 -14.03 -2.14 17.21
N ASP A 154 -13.14 -2.74 18.01
CA ASP A 154 -12.47 -2.05 19.11
C ASP A 154 -11.61 -0.88 18.57
N ALA A 155 -10.88 -1.10 17.48
CA ALA A 155 -10.07 -0.06 16.84
C ALA A 155 -10.94 1.06 16.25
N ILE A 156 -12.08 0.71 15.64
CA ILE A 156 -13.06 1.71 15.18
C ILE A 156 -13.68 2.47 16.37
N ASP A 157 -14.02 1.80 17.46
CA ASP A 157 -14.56 2.45 18.66
C ASP A 157 -13.56 3.41 19.30
N PHE A 158 -12.27 3.04 19.30
CA PHE A 158 -11.19 3.95 19.70
C PHE A 158 -11.20 5.22 18.84
N THR A 159 -11.22 5.10 17.50
CA THR A 159 -11.24 6.28 16.62
C THR A 159 -12.49 7.14 16.82
N ARG A 160 -13.65 6.50 17.02
CA ARG A 160 -14.93 7.15 17.29
C ARG A 160 -14.88 7.96 18.60
N ARG A 161 -14.37 7.37 19.68
CA ARG A 161 -14.24 8.04 20.99
C ARG A 161 -13.24 9.18 20.94
N LEU A 162 -12.10 8.98 20.30
CA LEU A 162 -11.09 10.02 20.15
C LEU A 162 -11.64 11.21 19.36
N ASN A 163 -12.32 10.96 18.24
CA ASN A 163 -13.00 12.03 17.49
C ASN A 163 -14.06 12.73 18.35
N GLY A 164 -14.91 11.98 19.05
CA GLY A 164 -15.91 12.56 19.95
C GLY A 164 -15.28 13.48 21.00
N TRP A 165 -14.13 13.11 21.56
CA TRP A 165 -13.40 13.94 22.50
C TRP A 165 -12.75 15.17 21.83
N ILE A 166 -12.10 15.01 20.67
CA ILE A 166 -11.48 16.10 19.90
C ILE A 166 -12.51 17.20 19.62
N TYR A 167 -13.72 16.83 19.23
CA TYR A 167 -14.77 17.76 18.84
C TYR A 167 -15.68 18.24 19.99
N ALA A 168 -15.55 17.67 21.19
CA ALA A 168 -16.38 18.07 22.34
C ALA A 168 -16.04 19.47 22.88
N ASP A 169 -14.78 19.92 22.75
CA ASP A 169 -14.30 21.22 23.22
C ASP A 169 -13.14 21.68 22.32
N ALA A 170 -13.14 22.95 21.92
CA ALA A 170 -12.09 23.55 21.10
C ALA A 170 -10.70 23.50 21.78
N THR A 171 -10.65 23.43 23.11
CA THR A 171 -9.40 23.34 23.90
C THR A 171 -8.79 21.93 23.95
N ASN A 172 -9.50 20.91 23.43
CA ASN A 172 -8.98 19.55 23.28
C ASN A 172 -8.05 19.45 22.05
N GLY A 173 -8.19 18.39 21.25
CA GLY A 173 -7.39 18.19 20.04
C GLY A 173 -7.73 19.12 18.89
N LEU A 174 -8.91 19.78 18.88
CA LEU A 174 -9.36 20.59 17.75
C LEU A 174 -8.43 21.77 17.47
N ALA A 175 -7.99 22.50 18.51
CA ALA A 175 -7.01 23.58 18.33
C ALA A 175 -5.69 23.07 17.71
N SER A 176 -5.28 21.85 18.00
CA SER A 176 -4.07 21.25 17.40
C SER A 176 -4.28 20.92 15.93
N LEU A 177 -5.47 20.45 15.52
CA LEU A 177 -5.81 20.22 14.11
C LEU A 177 -5.87 21.53 13.32
N VAL A 178 -6.55 22.54 13.87
CA VAL A 178 -6.67 23.87 13.24
C VAL A 178 -5.30 24.54 13.09
N ALA A 179 -4.41 24.42 14.08
CA ALA A 179 -3.05 24.95 13.99
C ALA A 179 -2.20 24.31 12.86
N LEU A 180 -2.62 23.15 12.36
CA LEU A 180 -2.00 22.43 11.24
C LEU A 180 -2.73 22.66 9.91
N ASP A 181 -3.65 23.62 9.87
CA ASP A 181 -4.54 23.90 8.73
C ASP A 181 -5.44 22.72 8.35
N VAL A 182 -5.79 21.89 9.35
CA VAL A 182 -6.72 20.77 9.21
C VAL A 182 -8.06 21.16 9.84
N ILE A 183 -8.95 21.75 9.05
CA ILE A 183 -10.20 22.36 9.52
C ILE A 183 -11.25 21.29 9.88
N ASP A 184 -11.45 20.29 9.01
CA ASP A 184 -12.43 19.20 9.20
C ASP A 184 -11.73 17.83 9.30
N GLY A 185 -10.68 17.75 10.13
CA GLY A 185 -9.88 16.55 10.31
C GLY A 185 -10.50 15.53 11.27
N TYR A 186 -10.34 14.24 10.99
CA TYR A 186 -10.76 13.19 11.90
C TYR A 186 -9.78 12.03 11.91
N VAL A 187 -9.69 11.37 13.06
CA VAL A 187 -8.89 10.18 13.27
C VAL A 187 -9.59 8.97 12.67
N ARG A 188 -8.84 8.14 11.94
CA ARG A 188 -9.28 6.83 11.45
C ARG A 188 -8.12 5.85 11.39
N LEU A 189 -8.40 4.59 11.08
CA LEU A 189 -7.36 3.66 10.66
C LEU A 189 -6.78 4.09 9.30
N PRO A 190 -5.48 3.84 9.06
CA PRO A 190 -4.90 4.02 7.72
C PRO A 190 -5.61 3.11 6.72
N SER A 191 -5.72 3.55 5.47
CA SER A 191 -6.03 2.60 4.39
C SER A 191 -4.86 1.64 4.19
N GLU A 192 -5.11 0.50 3.54
CA GLU A 192 -4.04 -0.44 3.21
C GLU A 192 -2.94 0.23 2.37
N THR A 193 -3.36 1.09 1.43
CA THR A 193 -2.49 1.85 0.54
C THR A 193 -1.66 2.89 1.30
N GLU A 194 -2.28 3.67 2.19
CA GLU A 194 -1.58 4.64 3.03
C GLU A 194 -0.57 3.97 3.95
N TRP A 195 -0.95 2.84 4.55
CA TRP A 195 -0.08 2.09 5.43
C TRP A 195 1.14 1.58 4.68
N GLU A 196 0.94 0.92 3.54
CA GLU A 196 2.05 0.30 2.80
C GLU A 196 2.96 1.35 2.16
N PHE A 197 2.40 2.45 1.64
CA PHE A 197 3.17 3.58 1.13
C PHE A 197 4.06 4.18 2.22
N ALA A 198 3.51 4.42 3.40
CA ALA A 198 4.25 4.95 4.54
C ALA A 198 5.31 3.95 5.04
N ALA A 199 4.96 2.67 5.16
CA ALA A 199 5.87 1.62 5.61
C ALA A 199 7.11 1.52 4.71
N ARG A 200 6.94 1.61 3.38
CA ARG A 200 8.02 1.58 2.38
C ARG A 200 8.84 2.87 2.28
N GLY A 201 8.53 3.89 3.08
CA GLY A 201 9.29 5.15 3.12
C GLY A 201 8.72 6.29 2.28
N GLY A 202 7.54 6.13 1.65
CA GLY A 202 6.85 7.17 0.89
C GLY A 202 7.73 7.86 -0.14
N LEU A 203 7.66 9.19 -0.21
CA LEU A 203 8.51 10.00 -1.11
C LEU A 203 9.94 10.25 -0.57
N ALA A 204 10.28 9.78 0.63
CA ALA A 204 11.65 9.89 1.14
C ALA A 204 12.60 8.86 0.51
N VAL A 205 12.06 7.93 -0.29
CA VAL A 205 12.82 6.96 -1.09
C VAL A 205 12.44 7.09 -2.58
N SER A 206 13.33 6.64 -3.46
CA SER A 206 13.03 6.59 -4.90
C SER A 206 11.95 5.57 -5.23
N ASP A 207 11.25 5.74 -6.34
CA ASP A 207 10.26 4.77 -6.82
C ASP A 207 10.85 3.36 -7.03
N ALA A 208 12.13 3.28 -7.43
CA ALA A 208 12.85 2.01 -7.56
C ALA A 208 13.09 1.33 -6.21
N ALA A 209 13.53 2.08 -5.20
CA ALA A 209 13.72 1.55 -3.84
C ALA A 209 12.37 1.15 -3.21
N ARG A 210 11.31 1.93 -3.45
CA ARG A 210 9.97 1.67 -2.94
C ARG A 210 9.31 0.43 -3.56
N ALA A 211 9.79 -0.05 -4.70
CA ALA A 211 9.28 -1.28 -5.31
C ALA A 211 9.56 -2.53 -4.46
N ASP A 212 10.60 -2.51 -3.62
CA ASP A 212 10.89 -3.59 -2.66
C ASP A 212 9.89 -3.56 -1.48
N PRO A 213 9.35 -4.72 -1.03
CA PRO A 213 8.49 -4.83 0.15
C PRO A 213 9.12 -4.38 1.48
N ARG A 214 10.42 -4.04 1.49
CA ARG A 214 11.10 -3.40 2.61
C ARG A 214 11.79 -2.15 2.14
N TYR A 215 11.71 -1.08 2.94
CA TYR A 215 12.55 0.10 2.71
C TYR A 215 14.04 -0.26 2.88
N PRO A 216 14.97 0.54 2.34
CA PRO A 216 16.41 0.29 2.47
C PRO A 216 16.86 0.25 3.94
N MET A 217 17.38 -0.90 4.39
CA MET A 217 17.89 -1.14 5.75
C MET A 217 19.36 -1.61 5.69
N ALA A 218 20.31 -0.67 5.70
CA ALA A 218 21.73 -1.00 5.61
C ALA A 218 22.21 -1.91 6.76
N ASP A 219 21.63 -1.76 7.95
CA ASP A 219 22.00 -2.49 9.17
C ASP A 219 21.22 -3.81 9.32
N GLY A 220 20.41 -4.19 8.33
CA GLY A 220 19.60 -5.40 8.32
C GLY A 220 18.34 -5.34 9.19
N ILE A 221 17.46 -6.34 9.03
CA ILE A 221 16.13 -6.35 9.65
C ILE A 221 16.17 -6.32 11.19
N ASP A 222 17.20 -6.90 11.81
CA ASP A 222 17.37 -6.96 13.27
C ASP A 222 17.42 -5.56 13.89
N ALA A 223 17.90 -4.54 13.17
CA ALA A 223 17.96 -3.16 13.66
C ALA A 223 16.62 -2.42 13.57
N HIS A 224 15.69 -2.91 12.74
CA HIS A 224 14.48 -2.19 12.31
C HIS A 224 13.16 -2.84 12.73
N ALA A 225 13.15 -4.13 13.05
CA ALA A 225 11.91 -4.88 13.28
C ALA A 225 11.96 -5.78 14.52
N TRP A 226 10.79 -6.05 15.09
CA TRP A 226 10.60 -7.01 16.17
C TRP A 226 9.86 -8.25 15.67
N TYR A 227 10.57 -9.36 15.53
CA TYR A 227 10.03 -10.60 14.97
C TYR A 227 10.35 -11.76 15.90
N ASN A 228 9.76 -12.93 15.66
CA ASN A 228 10.04 -14.11 16.44
C ASN A 228 11.42 -14.67 16.12
N GLY A 229 12.37 -14.45 17.02
CA GLY A 229 13.71 -14.98 16.90
C GLY A 229 14.51 -14.80 18.19
N PRO A 230 15.57 -15.62 18.38
CA PRO A 230 16.37 -15.63 19.60
C PRO A 230 17.09 -14.30 19.87
N ARG A 231 17.41 -13.53 18.82
CA ARG A 231 18.05 -12.20 18.95
C ARG A 231 17.06 -11.03 18.81
N SER A 232 15.76 -11.33 18.82
CA SER A 232 14.70 -10.38 18.51
C SER A 232 13.63 -10.38 19.61
N ALA A 233 12.36 -10.54 19.26
CA ALA A 233 11.25 -10.41 20.20
C ALA A 233 11.09 -11.62 21.14
N GLN A 234 11.61 -12.79 20.78
CA GLN A 234 11.49 -14.05 21.54
C GLN A 234 10.03 -14.37 21.96
N GLY A 235 9.08 -14.13 21.04
CA GLY A 235 7.66 -14.40 21.28
C GLY A 235 6.95 -13.41 22.21
N ALA A 236 7.56 -12.27 22.54
CA ALA A 236 6.96 -11.22 23.36
C ALA A 236 7.04 -9.84 22.68
N PRO A 237 6.00 -9.00 22.79
CA PRO A 237 6.04 -7.65 22.27
C PRO A 237 7.07 -6.80 23.03
N ARG A 238 7.49 -5.71 22.41
CA ARG A 238 8.44 -4.76 22.98
C ARG A 238 7.79 -3.39 23.12
N PRO A 239 8.27 -2.54 24.05
CA PRO A 239 7.85 -1.15 24.10
C PRO A 239 8.02 -0.48 22.74
N ILE A 240 7.10 0.42 22.41
CA ILE A 240 7.14 1.15 21.15
C ILE A 240 8.45 1.92 20.97
N GLY A 241 8.90 2.11 19.74
CA GLY A 241 9.98 3.02 19.36
C GLY A 241 11.40 2.58 19.74
N LEU A 242 11.62 1.31 20.06
CA LEU A 242 12.94 0.82 20.46
C LEU A 242 13.88 0.53 19.28
N ARG A 243 13.33 0.16 18.10
CA ARG A 243 14.10 -0.10 16.87
C ARG A 243 14.23 1.14 16.00
N ALA A 244 15.14 1.09 15.04
CA ALA A 244 15.37 2.17 14.10
C ALA A 244 14.09 2.47 13.29
N ALA A 245 13.85 3.75 13.05
CA ALA A 245 12.72 4.19 12.25
C ALA A 245 12.92 3.92 10.76
N ASN A 246 11.85 3.96 9.99
CA ASN A 246 11.91 4.03 8.54
C ASN A 246 12.28 5.46 8.06
N PRO A 247 12.46 5.69 6.75
CA PRO A 247 12.82 7.01 6.20
C PRO A 247 11.84 8.16 6.52
N LEU A 248 10.60 7.86 6.90
CA LEU A 248 9.59 8.85 7.33
C LEU A 248 9.59 9.06 8.86
N MET A 249 10.57 8.48 9.56
CA MET A 249 10.68 8.46 11.02
C MET A 249 9.53 7.72 11.73
N LEU A 250 8.91 6.75 11.05
CA LEU A 250 7.94 5.83 11.64
C LEU A 250 8.66 4.64 12.27
N HIS A 251 8.28 4.31 13.50
CA HIS A 251 8.80 3.16 14.21
C HIS A 251 7.82 2.00 14.16
N ASP A 252 8.37 0.80 14.35
CA ASP A 252 7.62 -0.46 14.48
C ASP A 252 6.64 -0.71 13.32
N VAL A 253 6.94 -0.18 12.12
CA VAL A 253 6.16 -0.48 10.90
C VAL A 253 6.31 -1.93 10.45
N TYR A 254 7.31 -2.64 10.99
CA TYR A 254 7.63 -4.03 10.72
C TYR A 254 7.80 -4.79 12.03
N GLY A 255 7.00 -5.83 12.22
CA GLY A 255 7.00 -6.59 13.47
C GLY A 255 6.35 -5.85 14.63
N ASN A 256 6.74 -6.22 15.85
CA ASN A 256 6.08 -5.87 17.11
C ASN A 256 4.62 -6.35 17.07
N VAL A 257 3.63 -5.54 16.75
CA VAL A 257 2.27 -6.05 16.48
C VAL A 257 1.88 -5.82 15.03
N ALA A 258 1.17 -6.79 14.45
CA ALA A 258 0.58 -6.58 13.14
C ALA A 258 -0.53 -5.52 13.25
N GLU A 259 -0.69 -4.69 12.23
CA GLU A 259 -1.52 -3.48 12.35
C GLU A 259 -2.78 -3.55 11.49
N LEU A 260 -3.92 -3.31 12.12
CA LEU A 260 -5.21 -3.20 11.43
C LEU A 260 -5.23 -1.97 10.51
N VAL A 261 -5.77 -2.17 9.31
CA VAL A 261 -6.08 -1.09 8.36
C VAL A 261 -7.59 -0.99 8.15
N LEU A 262 -8.02 0.11 7.52
CA LEU A 262 -9.44 0.42 7.32
C LEU A 262 -10.10 -0.49 6.27
N ASP A 263 -9.37 -0.85 5.21
CA ASP A 263 -9.89 -1.60 4.07
C ASP A 263 -10.30 -3.03 4.45
N PRO A 264 -11.39 -3.55 3.87
CA PRO A 264 -11.68 -4.96 3.97
C PRO A 264 -10.73 -5.76 3.08
N PHE A 265 -10.46 -7.00 3.50
CA PHE A 265 -9.61 -7.91 2.76
C PHE A 265 -10.19 -8.20 1.37
N ARG A 266 -9.31 -8.17 0.37
CA ARG A 266 -9.56 -8.65 -0.98
C ARG A 266 -8.32 -9.38 -1.46
N MET A 267 -8.51 -10.58 -1.99
CA MET A 267 -7.45 -11.33 -2.67
C MET A 267 -6.88 -10.52 -3.84
N THR A 268 -5.67 -10.82 -4.27
CA THR A 268 -5.07 -10.25 -5.48
C THR A 268 -5.35 -11.15 -6.66
N ARG A 269 -5.91 -10.57 -7.74
CA ARG A 269 -6.12 -11.21 -9.04
C ARG A 269 -5.16 -10.58 -10.04
N ALA A 270 -4.01 -11.22 -10.23
CA ALA A 270 -2.91 -10.70 -11.04
C ALA A 270 -2.47 -9.31 -10.58
N ASP A 271 -2.91 -8.25 -11.26
CA ASP A 271 -2.48 -6.86 -11.11
C ASP A 271 -3.47 -5.97 -10.34
N ARG A 272 -4.57 -6.54 -9.83
CA ARG A 272 -5.58 -5.79 -9.08
C ARG A 272 -6.17 -6.59 -7.93
N LEU A 273 -6.93 -5.94 -7.05
CA LEU A 273 -7.74 -6.63 -6.04
C LEU A 273 -8.93 -7.35 -6.70
N HIS A 274 -9.24 -8.54 -6.18
CA HIS A 274 -10.41 -9.34 -6.52
C HIS A 274 -11.69 -8.66 -6.04
N GLY A 275 -12.84 -9.01 -6.64
CA GLY A 275 -14.13 -8.38 -6.32
C GLY A 275 -14.77 -8.85 -5.02
N GLN A 276 -14.32 -9.99 -4.46
CA GLN A 276 -14.85 -10.53 -3.22
C GLN A 276 -14.27 -9.80 -2.00
N ILE A 277 -15.17 -9.28 -1.17
CA ILE A 277 -14.87 -8.63 0.11
C ILE A 277 -14.82 -9.71 1.20
N GLY A 278 -13.75 -9.69 1.99
CA GLY A 278 -13.48 -10.60 3.10
C GLY A 278 -13.50 -9.91 4.47
N GLY A 279 -12.67 -10.40 5.37
CA GLY A 279 -12.50 -9.90 6.74
C GLY A 279 -11.70 -8.60 6.83
N THR A 280 -11.08 -8.38 7.98
CA THR A 280 -10.12 -7.27 8.17
C THR A 280 -8.71 -7.69 7.77
N ILE A 281 -7.88 -6.71 7.41
CA ILE A 281 -6.48 -6.91 7.06
C ILE A 281 -5.59 -6.48 8.23
N ALA A 282 -4.57 -7.28 8.54
CA ALA A 282 -3.44 -6.87 9.36
C ALA A 282 -2.15 -6.83 8.52
N ARG A 283 -1.28 -5.84 8.78
CA ARG A 283 -0.07 -5.55 7.99
C ARG A 283 1.19 -5.56 8.86
N GLY A 284 2.36 -5.74 8.22
CA GLY A 284 3.68 -5.54 8.82
C GLY A 284 4.26 -6.75 9.58
N GLY A 285 3.43 -7.72 9.93
CA GLY A 285 3.81 -8.88 10.75
C GLY A 285 4.01 -8.51 12.22
N SER A 286 4.30 -9.51 13.05
CA SER A 286 4.31 -9.37 14.52
C SER A 286 5.51 -10.05 15.18
N TYR A 287 5.63 -9.88 16.50
CA TYR A 287 6.61 -10.54 17.35
C TYR A 287 6.51 -12.07 17.37
N LEU A 288 5.45 -12.64 16.78
CA LEU A 288 5.25 -14.10 16.63
C LEU A 288 5.70 -14.63 15.26
N ASP A 289 5.91 -13.75 14.29
CA ASP A 289 6.21 -14.14 12.92
C ASP A 289 7.72 -14.24 12.68
N PRO A 290 8.18 -15.18 11.84
CA PRO A 290 9.59 -15.29 11.49
C PRO A 290 10.04 -14.10 10.63
N ALA A 291 11.35 -13.82 10.59
CA ALA A 291 11.91 -12.65 9.90
C ALA A 291 11.54 -12.58 8.41
N GLU A 292 11.38 -13.73 7.77
CA GLU A 292 11.05 -13.88 6.35
C GLU A 292 9.60 -13.48 6.04
N ALA A 293 8.71 -13.51 7.04
CA ALA A 293 7.32 -13.10 6.93
C ALA A 293 7.11 -11.60 7.24
N ILE A 294 8.15 -10.91 7.74
CA ILE A 294 8.09 -9.49 8.05
C ILE A 294 8.31 -8.65 6.79
N GLY A 295 7.33 -7.84 6.43
CA GLY A 295 7.45 -6.92 5.32
C GLY A 295 6.16 -6.16 5.04
N SER A 296 6.26 -5.14 4.20
CA SER A 296 5.09 -4.29 3.90
C SER A 296 4.09 -4.98 2.96
N ALA A 297 4.50 -6.01 2.23
CA ALA A 297 3.61 -6.78 1.36
C ALA A 297 2.82 -7.85 2.11
N THR A 298 3.21 -8.23 3.34
CA THR A 298 2.54 -9.28 4.12
C THR A 298 1.15 -8.85 4.57
N ARG A 299 0.11 -9.48 4.00
CA ARG A 299 -1.30 -9.22 4.31
C ARG A 299 -1.90 -10.47 4.92
N ASP A 300 -2.37 -10.38 6.16
CA ASP A 300 -3.12 -11.46 6.79
C ASP A 300 -4.58 -11.06 6.93
N GLU A 301 -5.47 -11.98 6.54
CA GLU A 301 -6.91 -11.82 6.69
C GLU A 301 -7.36 -12.41 8.03
N TYR A 302 -8.13 -11.63 8.78
CA TYR A 302 -8.81 -12.06 9.99
C TYR A 302 -10.31 -11.86 9.83
N PRO A 303 -11.16 -12.88 10.10
CA PRO A 303 -12.60 -12.69 10.06
C PRO A 303 -13.04 -11.76 11.20
N PHE A 304 -14.07 -10.95 10.97
CA PHE A 304 -14.61 -10.06 12.00
C PHE A 304 -15.12 -10.81 13.23
N PHE A 305 -15.69 -12.01 13.02
CA PHE A 305 -16.22 -12.88 14.07
C PHE A 305 -15.68 -14.29 13.91
N SER A 306 -15.50 -14.98 15.04
CA SER A 306 -15.07 -16.38 15.06
C SER A 306 -15.96 -17.20 15.97
N ARG A 307 -16.37 -18.38 15.50
CA ARG A 307 -17.07 -19.36 16.34
C ARG A 307 -16.17 -19.88 17.46
N ALA A 308 -14.88 -20.06 17.18
CA ALA A 308 -13.91 -20.52 18.16
C ALA A 308 -13.60 -19.44 19.22
N GLY A 309 -13.72 -18.16 18.84
CA GLY A 309 -13.56 -17.02 19.74
C GLY A 309 -14.87 -16.56 20.39
N GLU A 310 -15.99 -17.25 20.13
CA GLU A 310 -17.33 -16.93 20.65
C GLU A 310 -17.75 -15.46 20.50
N GLY A 311 -17.38 -14.82 19.39
CA GLY A 311 -17.68 -13.40 19.17
C GLY A 311 -16.70 -12.71 18.22
N GLU A 312 -16.50 -11.41 18.45
CA GLU A 312 -15.53 -10.61 17.70
C GLU A 312 -14.12 -11.19 17.87
N LEU A 313 -13.40 -11.35 16.75
CA LEU A 313 -12.06 -11.90 16.79
C LEU A 313 -11.06 -10.86 17.31
N ARG A 314 -10.33 -11.24 18.38
CA ARG A 314 -9.26 -10.45 19.02
C ARG A 314 -7.96 -11.24 18.96
N ALA A 315 -7.14 -10.98 17.94
CA ALA A 315 -5.86 -11.65 17.79
C ALA A 315 -4.81 -11.02 18.72
N GLY A 316 -4.18 -11.83 19.58
CA GLY A 316 -3.28 -11.35 20.63
C GLY A 316 -2.01 -10.64 20.15
N ASN A 317 -1.69 -10.74 18.86
CA ASN A 317 -0.55 -10.11 18.19
C ASN A 317 -0.95 -8.99 17.23
N VAL A 318 -2.23 -8.60 17.20
CA VAL A 318 -2.76 -7.55 16.33
C VAL A 318 -3.10 -6.32 17.16
N GLY A 319 -2.55 -5.18 16.74
CA GLY A 319 -2.83 -3.84 17.22
C GLY A 319 -3.16 -2.91 16.05
N PHE A 320 -2.85 -1.63 16.18
CA PHE A 320 -3.11 -0.64 15.14
C PHE A 320 -2.32 0.66 15.36
N ARG A 321 -2.24 1.46 14.30
CA ARG A 321 -1.94 2.88 14.37
C ARG A 321 -3.06 3.68 13.71
N ILE A 322 -2.99 5.00 13.81
CA ILE A 322 -4.03 5.89 13.29
C ILE A 322 -3.48 6.86 12.25
N VAL A 323 -4.37 7.44 11.46
CA VAL A 323 -4.10 8.58 10.60
C VAL A 323 -5.11 9.70 10.86
N ILE A 324 -4.76 10.92 10.47
CA ILE A 324 -5.70 12.03 10.34
C ILE A 324 -6.10 12.15 8.87
N GLY A 325 -7.39 11.93 8.60
CA GLY A 325 -8.02 12.16 7.30
C GLY A 325 -8.92 13.39 7.31
N THR A 326 -9.42 13.77 6.14
CA THR A 326 -10.49 14.76 5.95
C THR A 326 -11.57 14.14 5.05
N ALA A 327 -12.73 14.80 4.94
CA ALA A 327 -13.74 14.39 3.99
C ALA A 327 -13.25 14.67 2.56
N ALA A 328 -13.36 13.68 1.66
CA ALA A 328 -12.97 13.86 0.25
C ALA A 328 -13.85 14.90 -0.47
N ILE A 329 -15.11 15.03 -0.03
CA ILE A 329 -16.04 16.09 -0.41
C ILE A 329 -16.49 16.71 0.92
N GLY A 330 -15.79 17.76 1.35
CA GLY A 330 -16.09 18.51 2.56
C GLY A 330 -17.27 19.48 2.37
N ALA A 331 -17.65 20.16 3.46
CA ALA A 331 -18.78 21.11 3.44
C ALA A 331 -18.57 22.28 2.47
N ASP A 332 -17.32 22.75 2.33
CA ASP A 332 -16.94 23.85 1.43
C ASP A 332 -16.33 23.36 0.10
N ALA A 333 -16.62 22.12 -0.31
CA ALA A 333 -16.07 21.57 -1.55
C ALA A 333 -16.57 22.36 -2.78
N ASP A 334 -15.64 22.85 -3.59
CA ASP A 334 -15.98 23.46 -4.89
C ASP A 334 -16.22 22.36 -5.93
N ILE A 335 -17.51 22.02 -6.05
CA ILE A 335 -18.07 20.98 -6.93
C ILE A 335 -17.85 21.32 -8.41
N ASP A 336 -18.03 22.57 -8.81
CA ASP A 336 -17.85 22.99 -10.21
C ASP A 336 -16.39 22.79 -10.66
N GLY A 337 -15.44 23.06 -9.76
CA GLY A 337 -14.03 22.74 -9.94
C GLY A 337 -13.78 21.24 -10.12
N LEU A 338 -14.39 20.39 -9.28
CA LEU A 338 -14.27 18.93 -9.39
C LEU A 338 -14.87 18.39 -10.69
N GLU A 339 -16.04 18.88 -11.11
CA GLU A 339 -16.62 18.50 -12.39
C GLU A 339 -15.76 18.92 -13.58
N THR A 340 -15.18 20.11 -13.50
CA THR A 340 -14.27 20.62 -14.54
C THR A 340 -13.01 19.78 -14.62
N ALA A 341 -12.43 19.40 -13.47
CA ALA A 341 -11.32 18.45 -13.38
C ALA A 341 -11.66 17.11 -14.04
N ALA A 342 -12.81 16.52 -13.69
CA ALA A 342 -13.25 15.25 -14.23
C ALA A 342 -13.42 15.30 -15.76
N ARG A 343 -14.03 16.36 -16.28
CA ARG A 343 -14.16 16.58 -17.74
C ARG A 343 -12.80 16.75 -18.43
N SER A 344 -11.80 17.35 -17.77
CA SER A 344 -10.44 17.45 -18.32
C SER A 344 -9.78 16.07 -18.40
N LEU A 345 -9.79 15.32 -17.31
CA LEU A 345 -9.19 13.99 -17.23
C LEU A 345 -9.83 13.00 -18.22
N GLN A 346 -11.15 13.10 -18.45
CA GLN A 346 -11.82 12.30 -19.49
C GLN A 346 -11.34 12.61 -20.91
N ARG A 347 -10.92 13.85 -21.18
CA ARG A 347 -10.32 14.24 -22.48
C ARG A 347 -8.86 13.81 -22.56
N GLU A 348 -8.13 13.84 -21.44
CA GLU A 348 -6.73 13.39 -21.32
C GLU A 348 -6.60 11.86 -21.33
N GLY A 349 -7.67 11.10 -21.07
CA GLY A 349 -7.70 9.63 -21.18
C GLY A 349 -7.42 9.07 -22.59
N GLY A 350 -7.18 9.93 -23.58
CA GLY A 350 -6.51 9.60 -24.83
C GLY A 350 -4.99 9.82 -24.71
N ASP A 351 -4.28 8.78 -24.28
CA ASP A 351 -2.80 8.67 -24.18
C ASP A 351 -2.14 9.43 -23.00
N PRO A 352 -1.79 8.73 -21.90
CA PRO A 352 -1.19 9.37 -20.72
C PRO A 352 0.29 9.67 -21.00
N GLN A 353 0.59 10.93 -21.31
CA GLN A 353 1.96 11.43 -21.25
C GLN A 353 2.25 11.86 -19.81
N ALA A 354 3.17 11.15 -19.14
CA ALA A 354 3.63 11.49 -17.81
C ALA A 354 4.07 12.97 -17.75
N PRO A 355 3.84 13.69 -16.62
CA PRO A 355 4.19 15.10 -16.52
C PRO A 355 5.68 15.30 -16.76
N ASP A 356 6.00 16.10 -17.79
CA ASP A 356 7.36 16.36 -18.24
C ASP A 356 8.22 17.00 -17.13
N PRO A 357 9.17 16.27 -16.52
CA PRO A 357 9.96 16.81 -15.42
C PRO A 357 10.92 17.90 -15.89
N THR A 358 11.26 17.93 -17.18
CA THR A 358 12.07 19.03 -17.74
C THR A 358 11.27 20.31 -17.96
N ALA A 359 9.93 20.25 -17.95
CA ALA A 359 9.08 21.44 -17.88
C ALA A 359 9.20 22.16 -16.52
N ALA A 360 9.31 21.43 -15.41
CA ALA A 360 9.52 22.05 -14.09
C ALA A 360 10.93 22.63 -13.92
N LEU A 361 11.94 21.96 -14.48
CA LEU A 361 13.30 22.52 -14.55
C LEU A 361 13.34 23.78 -15.42
N ALA A 362 12.57 23.83 -16.51
CA ALA A 362 12.47 25.02 -17.36
C ALA A 362 11.82 26.22 -16.64
N LEU A 363 10.85 25.98 -15.75
CA LEU A 363 10.25 27.03 -14.91
C LEU A 363 11.25 27.54 -13.86
N LEU A 364 11.98 26.64 -13.18
CA LEU A 364 13.04 27.01 -12.22
C LEU A 364 14.18 27.77 -12.90
N GLU A 365 14.53 27.41 -14.14
CA GLU A 365 15.54 28.11 -14.94
C GLU A 365 15.10 29.53 -15.33
N LYS A 366 13.80 29.74 -15.50
CA LYS A 366 13.20 31.03 -15.85
C LYS A 366 13.10 31.97 -14.64
N ASP A 367 12.77 31.43 -13.47
CA ASP A 367 12.56 32.22 -12.24
C ASP A 367 13.86 32.52 -11.47
N THR A 368 14.97 31.94 -11.92
CA THR A 368 16.29 32.11 -11.29
C THR A 368 17.12 33.18 -12.01
N GLU A 369 17.50 34.26 -11.29
CA GLU A 369 18.44 35.27 -11.79
C GLU A 369 19.92 34.87 -11.62
N ASN A 370 20.21 33.88 -10.78
CA ASN A 370 21.57 33.40 -10.54
C ASN A 370 22.11 32.56 -11.73
N ARG A 371 23.15 33.07 -12.39
CA ARG A 371 23.79 32.43 -13.56
C ARG A 371 24.33 31.02 -13.30
N ASP A 372 24.92 30.77 -12.13
CA ASP A 372 25.53 29.47 -11.83
C ASP A 372 24.47 28.40 -11.53
N LEU A 373 23.39 28.82 -10.87
CA LEU A 373 22.21 27.98 -10.64
C LEU A 373 21.51 27.68 -11.97
N LYS A 374 21.35 28.67 -12.85
CA LYS A 374 20.80 28.50 -14.20
C LYS A 374 21.59 27.48 -15.04
N ALA A 375 22.91 27.59 -15.04
CA ALA A 375 23.78 26.63 -15.74
C ALA A 375 23.68 25.21 -15.15
N SER A 376 23.48 25.09 -13.83
CA SER A 376 23.32 23.80 -13.15
C SER A 376 21.96 23.16 -13.44
N ILE A 377 20.88 23.96 -13.47
CA ILE A 377 19.55 23.51 -13.91
C ILE A 377 19.59 23.05 -15.37
N GLY A 378 20.26 23.80 -16.25
CA GLY A 378 20.42 23.42 -17.66
C GLY A 378 21.14 22.09 -17.86
N ARG A 379 22.21 21.83 -17.09
CA ARG A 379 22.88 20.52 -17.09
C ARG A 379 21.96 19.40 -16.58
N LEU A 380 21.28 19.62 -15.46
CA LEU A 380 20.36 18.64 -14.88
C LEU A 380 19.22 18.30 -15.84
N LYS A 381 18.71 19.30 -16.57
CA LYS A 381 17.69 19.14 -17.60
C LYS A 381 18.19 18.25 -18.74
N ALA A 382 19.38 18.54 -19.27
CA ALA A 382 19.96 17.74 -20.34
C ALA A 382 20.24 16.29 -19.92
N ASP A 383 20.75 16.09 -18.69
CA ASP A 383 20.98 14.75 -18.13
C ASP A 383 19.67 13.98 -17.95
N LEU A 384 18.61 14.67 -17.52
CA LEU A 384 17.30 14.08 -17.30
C LEU A 384 16.57 13.76 -18.62
N ASP A 385 16.64 14.64 -19.62
CA ASP A 385 16.14 14.39 -20.97
C ASP A 385 16.84 13.18 -21.59
N ALA A 386 18.17 13.08 -21.42
CA ALA A 386 18.95 11.94 -21.87
C ALA A 386 18.55 10.64 -21.14
N GLU A 387 18.30 10.70 -19.83
CA GLU A 387 17.85 9.55 -19.04
C GLU A 387 16.43 9.09 -19.44
N PHE A 388 15.50 10.02 -19.69
CA PHE A 388 14.16 9.66 -20.17
C PHE A 388 14.21 9.05 -21.57
N ALA A 389 14.98 9.63 -22.48
CA ALA A 389 15.19 9.04 -23.79
C ALA A 389 15.77 7.63 -23.68
N ARG A 390 16.77 7.42 -22.80
CA ARG A 390 17.36 6.11 -22.53
C ARG A 390 16.36 5.12 -21.96
N ARG A 391 15.52 5.53 -21.01
CA ARG A 391 14.49 4.66 -20.42
C ARG A 391 13.42 4.28 -21.42
N ASN A 392 12.92 5.25 -22.19
CA ASN A 392 11.92 4.99 -23.23
C ASN A 392 12.47 4.03 -24.28
N GLU A 393 13.73 4.16 -24.66
CA GLU A 393 14.39 3.22 -25.58
C GLU A 393 14.52 1.82 -24.96
N LEU A 394 14.91 1.72 -23.68
CA LEU A 394 14.96 0.43 -22.97
C LEU A 394 13.60 -0.24 -22.87
N GLU A 395 12.53 0.52 -22.61
CA GLU A 395 11.16 -0.01 -22.54
C GLU A 395 10.67 -0.50 -23.91
N ARG A 396 10.95 0.26 -24.98
CA ARG A 396 10.65 -0.14 -26.36
C ARG A 396 11.42 -1.40 -26.76
N ALA A 397 12.73 -1.45 -26.45
CA ALA A 397 13.55 -2.62 -26.70
C ALA A 397 13.05 -3.85 -25.92
N ALA A 398 12.63 -3.68 -24.67
CA ALA A 398 12.04 -4.76 -23.87
C ALA A 398 10.73 -5.26 -24.50
N LEU A 399 9.81 -4.36 -24.87
CA LEU A 399 8.56 -4.74 -25.54
C LEU A 399 8.82 -5.47 -26.87
N ARG A 400 9.80 -5.02 -27.65
CA ARG A 400 10.22 -5.70 -28.88
C ARG A 400 10.75 -7.10 -28.60
N SER A 401 11.56 -7.25 -27.54
CA SER A 401 12.06 -8.56 -27.10
C SER A 401 10.92 -9.49 -26.66
N ASP A 402 9.93 -8.98 -25.94
CA ASP A 402 8.76 -9.74 -25.50
C ASP A 402 7.93 -10.24 -26.69
N LEU A 403 7.73 -9.40 -27.71
CA LEU A 403 7.06 -9.77 -28.96
C LEU A 403 7.79 -10.89 -29.71
N VAL A 404 9.11 -10.81 -29.80
CA VAL A 404 9.93 -11.87 -30.42
C VAL A 404 9.88 -13.15 -29.60
N ALA A 405 9.98 -13.06 -28.27
CA ALA A 405 9.89 -14.21 -27.38
C ALA A 405 8.52 -14.90 -27.49
N ALA A 406 7.43 -14.12 -27.52
CA ALA A 406 6.08 -14.63 -27.70
C ALA A 406 5.94 -15.33 -29.06
N ALA A 407 6.47 -14.75 -30.13
CA ALA A 407 6.46 -15.38 -31.46
C ALA A 407 7.22 -16.72 -31.49
N LEU A 408 8.39 -16.78 -30.85
CA LEU A 408 9.16 -18.03 -30.73
C LEU A 408 8.44 -19.10 -29.91
N MET A 409 7.81 -18.72 -28.80
CA MET A 409 7.00 -19.65 -28.00
C MET A 409 5.79 -20.15 -28.79
N ALA A 410 5.11 -19.26 -29.52
CA ALA A 410 3.99 -19.64 -30.39
C ALA A 410 4.42 -20.60 -31.50
N PHE A 411 5.58 -20.34 -32.12
CA PHE A 411 6.17 -21.23 -33.13
C PHE A 411 6.45 -22.62 -32.55
N GLU A 412 7.10 -22.66 -31.39
CA GLU A 412 7.42 -23.90 -30.71
C GLU A 412 6.14 -24.67 -30.33
N MET A 413 5.13 -23.97 -29.82
CA MET A 413 3.83 -24.58 -29.53
C MET A 413 3.15 -25.17 -30.77
N GLN A 414 3.19 -24.46 -31.91
CA GLN A 414 2.66 -24.97 -33.18
C GLN A 414 3.39 -26.24 -33.61
N LEU A 415 4.73 -26.22 -33.57
CA LEU A 415 5.55 -27.38 -33.89
C LEU A 415 5.23 -28.59 -33.00
N ARG A 416 5.09 -28.38 -31.67
CA ARG A 416 4.75 -29.46 -30.73
C ARG A 416 3.35 -30.01 -30.98
N ALA A 417 2.37 -29.15 -31.26
CA ALA A 417 1.01 -29.58 -31.60
C ALA A 417 0.97 -30.37 -32.92
N ASP A 418 1.71 -29.94 -33.94
CA ASP A 418 1.78 -30.63 -35.24
C ASP A 418 2.46 -32.01 -35.11
N LEU A 419 3.55 -32.10 -34.36
CA LEU A 419 4.21 -33.37 -34.07
C LEU A 419 3.31 -34.31 -33.26
N ALA A 420 2.58 -33.78 -32.28
CA ALA A 420 1.63 -34.55 -31.50
C ALA A 420 0.49 -35.10 -32.38
N ARG A 421 -0.09 -34.27 -33.26
CA ARG A 421 -1.08 -34.70 -34.26
C ARG A 421 -0.55 -35.84 -35.13
N PHE A 422 0.63 -35.67 -35.72
CA PHE A 422 1.25 -36.68 -36.56
C PHE A 422 1.50 -38.00 -35.82
N GLN A 423 1.99 -37.93 -34.58
CA GLN A 423 2.27 -39.11 -33.77
C GLN A 423 1.00 -39.84 -33.35
N ARG A 424 -0.05 -39.11 -32.97
CA ARG A 424 -1.37 -39.68 -32.69
C ARG A 424 -1.93 -40.41 -33.91
N ASP A 425 -1.90 -39.78 -35.08
CA ASP A 425 -2.42 -40.37 -36.31
C ASP A 425 -1.64 -41.64 -36.70
N THR A 426 -0.33 -41.66 -36.46
CA THR A 426 0.51 -42.85 -36.65
C THR A 426 0.15 -43.97 -35.66
N LEU A 427 -0.12 -43.63 -34.41
CA LEU A 427 -0.53 -44.61 -33.38
C LEU A 427 -1.89 -45.26 -33.67
N ALA A 428 -2.75 -44.60 -34.45
CA ALA A 428 -4.05 -45.12 -34.87
C ALA A 428 -3.94 -46.24 -35.91
N ASP A 429 -2.79 -46.41 -36.59
CA ASP A 429 -2.59 -47.50 -37.55
C ASP A 429 -2.58 -48.87 -36.83
N PRO A 430 -3.54 -49.77 -37.10
CA PRO A 430 -3.61 -51.07 -36.44
C PRO A 430 -2.46 -52.00 -36.85
N THR A 431 -1.78 -51.74 -37.96
CA THR A 431 -0.72 -52.59 -38.54
C THR A 431 0.67 -52.29 -38.00
N LEU A 432 0.85 -51.20 -37.26
CA LEU A 432 2.14 -50.79 -36.70
C LEU A 432 2.62 -51.77 -35.62
N ASP A 433 3.91 -52.09 -35.63
CA ASP A 433 4.55 -52.98 -34.66
C ASP A 433 4.39 -52.43 -33.21
N PRO A 434 4.09 -53.29 -32.21
CA PRO A 434 3.86 -52.85 -30.83
C PRO A 434 5.05 -52.13 -30.17
N ALA A 435 6.29 -52.50 -30.48
CA ALA A 435 7.46 -51.82 -29.92
C ALA A 435 7.61 -50.41 -30.51
N PHE A 436 7.36 -50.26 -31.82
CA PHE A 436 7.29 -48.95 -32.47
C PHE A 436 6.15 -48.08 -31.91
N LYS A 437 4.98 -48.66 -31.61
CA LYS A 437 3.88 -47.92 -30.95
C LYS A 437 4.27 -47.40 -29.56
N ALA A 438 5.05 -48.15 -28.79
CA ALA A 438 5.49 -47.70 -27.47
C ALA A 438 6.44 -46.49 -27.55
N ASP A 439 7.36 -46.50 -28.52
CA ASP A 439 8.28 -45.40 -28.77
C ASP A 439 7.54 -44.11 -29.21
N TYR A 440 6.62 -44.22 -30.17
CA TYR A 440 5.81 -43.08 -30.62
C TYR A 440 4.92 -42.50 -29.52
N ARG A 441 4.39 -43.33 -28.62
CA ARG A 441 3.64 -42.84 -27.44
C ARG A 441 4.52 -42.00 -26.52
N THR A 442 5.76 -42.43 -26.30
CA THR A 442 6.73 -41.67 -25.49
C THR A 442 7.04 -40.31 -26.13
N HIS A 443 7.18 -40.27 -27.46
CA HIS A 443 7.39 -39.01 -28.18
C HIS A 443 6.15 -38.10 -28.16
N LEU A 444 4.94 -38.66 -28.27
CA LEU A 444 3.68 -37.91 -28.14
C LEU A 444 3.58 -37.23 -26.77
N ASP A 445 3.75 -38.01 -25.70
CA ASP A 445 3.68 -37.51 -24.32
C ASP A 445 4.71 -36.38 -24.09
N ARG A 446 5.92 -36.53 -24.64
CA ARG A 446 6.96 -35.51 -24.56
C ARG A 446 6.59 -34.22 -25.29
N ASN A 447 5.99 -34.30 -26.48
CA ASN A 447 5.56 -33.11 -27.22
C ASN A 447 4.42 -32.39 -26.50
N ILE A 448 3.45 -33.12 -25.93
CA ILE A 448 2.38 -32.55 -25.11
C ILE A 448 2.97 -31.83 -23.88
N GLN A 449 3.91 -32.46 -23.17
CA GLN A 449 4.55 -31.86 -22.00
C GLN A 449 5.32 -30.57 -22.34
N LEU A 450 6.02 -30.55 -23.48
CA LEU A 450 6.72 -29.34 -23.93
C LEU A 450 5.72 -28.24 -24.30
N PHE A 451 4.63 -28.56 -24.99
CA PHE A 451 3.56 -27.61 -25.26
C PHE A 451 3.02 -27.00 -23.96
N ASP A 452 2.74 -27.82 -22.94
CA ASP A 452 2.23 -27.40 -21.64
C ASP A 452 3.23 -26.53 -20.85
N THR A 453 4.53 -26.60 -21.20
CA THR A 453 5.57 -25.73 -20.64
C THR A 453 5.55 -24.34 -21.26
N PHE A 454 5.36 -24.25 -22.58
CA PHE A 454 5.37 -22.97 -23.30
C PHE A 454 4.05 -22.21 -23.20
N ALA A 455 2.91 -22.92 -23.12
CA ALA A 455 1.59 -22.31 -23.11
C ALA A 455 1.38 -21.24 -22.01
N PRO A 456 1.74 -21.49 -20.73
CA PRO A 456 1.63 -20.47 -19.69
C PRO A 456 2.54 -19.26 -19.97
N SER A 457 3.79 -19.52 -20.35
CA SER A 457 4.79 -18.47 -20.64
C SER A 457 4.34 -17.55 -21.78
N TYR A 458 3.77 -18.13 -22.84
CA TYR A 458 3.19 -17.37 -23.94
C TYR A 458 2.04 -16.47 -23.46
N THR A 459 1.12 -17.02 -22.67
CA THR A 459 -0.02 -16.26 -22.16
C THR A 459 0.41 -15.14 -21.21
N ASP A 460 1.45 -15.38 -20.40
CA ASP A 460 2.04 -14.36 -19.52
C ASP A 460 2.65 -13.21 -20.30
N LEU A 461 3.35 -13.49 -21.41
CA LEU A 461 3.86 -12.46 -22.31
C LEU A 461 2.73 -11.66 -22.96
N VAL A 462 1.68 -12.32 -23.45
CA VAL A 462 0.49 -11.62 -24.00
C VAL A 462 -0.13 -10.69 -22.96
N MET A 463 -0.29 -11.15 -21.72
CA MET A 463 -0.82 -10.34 -20.63
C MET A 463 0.13 -9.19 -20.24
N ALA A 464 1.43 -9.43 -20.19
CA ALA A 464 2.43 -8.40 -19.89
C ALA A 464 2.41 -7.29 -20.95
N MET A 465 2.38 -7.66 -22.23
CA MET A 465 2.29 -6.71 -23.35
C MET A 465 0.98 -5.93 -23.37
N SER A 466 -0.14 -6.52 -22.92
CA SER A 466 -1.45 -5.83 -22.87
C SER A 466 -1.47 -4.60 -21.95
N ARG A 467 -0.53 -4.51 -21.01
CA ARG A 467 -0.36 -3.36 -20.11
C ARG A 467 0.24 -2.15 -20.82
N ARG A 468 0.91 -2.34 -21.95
CA ARG A 468 1.51 -1.26 -22.76
C ARG A 468 0.44 -0.53 -23.60
N PRO A 469 0.68 0.73 -23.99
CA PRO A 469 -0.21 1.45 -24.91
C PRO A 469 -0.38 0.72 -26.24
N GLU A 470 -1.61 0.71 -26.80
CA GLU A 470 -1.91 0.01 -28.06
C GLU A 470 -1.00 0.46 -29.22
N ALA A 471 -0.74 1.78 -29.32
CA ALA A 471 0.15 2.32 -30.34
C ALA A 471 1.58 1.76 -30.21
N ALA A 472 2.12 1.70 -28.99
CA ALA A 472 3.46 1.17 -28.75
C ALA A 472 3.58 -0.32 -29.11
N VAL A 473 2.57 -1.14 -28.79
CA VAL A 473 2.53 -2.56 -29.16
C VAL A 473 2.53 -2.72 -30.68
N ARG A 474 1.75 -1.91 -31.40
CA ARG A 474 1.70 -1.94 -32.88
C ARG A 474 3.03 -1.51 -33.49
N ASP A 475 3.60 -0.41 -33.03
CA ASP A 475 4.85 0.15 -33.56
C ASP A 475 6.02 -0.82 -33.34
N GLU A 476 6.14 -1.39 -32.14
CA GLU A 476 7.19 -2.35 -31.83
C GLU A 476 6.98 -3.70 -32.50
N ALA A 477 5.74 -4.13 -32.79
CA ALA A 477 5.48 -5.30 -33.61
C ALA A 477 6.00 -5.13 -35.05
N VAL A 478 5.80 -3.94 -35.64
CA VAL A 478 6.37 -3.61 -36.96
C VAL A 478 7.90 -3.58 -36.91
N ALA A 479 8.49 -3.04 -35.84
CA ALA A 479 9.93 -3.01 -35.65
C ALA A 479 10.52 -4.42 -35.49
N ALA A 480 9.92 -5.26 -34.65
CA ALA A 480 10.28 -6.66 -34.46
C ALA A 480 10.21 -7.45 -35.77
N ALA A 481 9.11 -7.28 -36.52
CA ALA A 481 8.93 -7.93 -37.82
C ALA A 481 10.03 -7.55 -38.82
N ARG A 482 10.41 -6.27 -38.89
CA ARG A 482 11.52 -5.81 -39.75
C ARG A 482 12.85 -6.42 -39.34
N GLU A 483 13.12 -6.50 -38.04
CA GLU A 483 14.36 -7.07 -37.51
C GLU A 483 14.45 -8.57 -37.79
N LEU A 484 13.36 -9.32 -37.60
CA LEU A 484 13.29 -10.75 -37.91
C LEU A 484 13.46 -11.01 -39.42
N SER A 485 12.77 -10.25 -40.27
CA SER A 485 12.89 -10.39 -41.72
C SER A 485 14.31 -10.07 -42.21
N ALA A 486 14.95 -9.03 -41.66
CA ALA A 486 16.35 -8.72 -41.97
C ALA A 486 17.34 -9.83 -41.56
N ARG A 487 16.97 -10.66 -40.58
CA ARG A 487 17.73 -11.84 -40.14
C ARG A 487 17.31 -13.13 -40.87
N GLY A 488 16.34 -13.07 -41.78
CA GLY A 488 15.85 -14.21 -42.57
C GLY A 488 14.80 -15.08 -41.86
N HIS A 489 14.14 -14.56 -40.82
CA HIS A 489 13.10 -15.25 -40.05
C HIS A 489 11.69 -14.82 -40.45
N ASP A 490 11.37 -14.94 -41.74
CA ASP A 490 10.06 -14.53 -42.29
C ASP A 490 8.90 -15.41 -41.78
N ASP A 491 9.21 -16.61 -41.29
CA ASP A 491 8.29 -17.57 -40.69
C ASP A 491 7.70 -17.09 -39.35
N LEU A 492 8.40 -16.20 -38.63
CA LEU A 492 7.94 -15.67 -37.34
C LEU A 492 7.06 -14.42 -37.45
N LEU A 493 6.98 -13.78 -38.62
CA LEU A 493 6.32 -12.48 -38.77
C LEU A 493 4.83 -12.54 -38.45
N ALA A 494 4.14 -13.59 -38.91
CA ALA A 494 2.72 -13.81 -38.62
C ALA A 494 2.46 -14.05 -37.13
N LEU A 495 3.44 -14.63 -36.42
CA LEU A 495 3.35 -14.93 -34.99
C LEU A 495 3.60 -13.70 -34.13
N VAL A 496 4.49 -12.80 -34.55
CA VAL A 496 4.63 -11.47 -33.93
C VAL A 496 3.31 -10.68 -34.04
N ASP A 497 2.71 -10.66 -35.23
CA ASP A 497 1.44 -9.99 -35.48
C ASP A 497 0.28 -10.64 -34.69
N LEU A 498 0.25 -11.97 -34.59
CA LEU A 498 -0.70 -12.68 -33.73
C LEU A 498 -0.55 -12.27 -32.26
N ALA A 499 0.67 -12.30 -31.71
CA ALA A 499 0.93 -11.96 -30.32
C ALA A 499 0.54 -10.51 -30.00
N ALA A 500 0.87 -9.57 -30.90
CA ALA A 500 0.48 -8.17 -30.79
C ALA A 500 -1.05 -7.99 -30.78
N ARG A 501 -1.76 -8.63 -31.72
CA ARG A 501 -3.23 -8.59 -31.76
C ARG A 501 -3.86 -9.16 -30.49
N GLN A 502 -3.38 -10.31 -30.02
CA GLN A 502 -3.90 -10.94 -28.81
C GLN A 502 -3.67 -10.06 -27.58
N ALA A 503 -2.53 -9.39 -27.47
CA ALA A 503 -2.27 -8.43 -26.38
C ALA A 503 -3.24 -7.23 -26.43
N ILE A 504 -3.52 -6.70 -27.62
CA ILE A 504 -4.47 -5.59 -27.84
C ILE A 504 -5.91 -6.03 -27.51
N ASP A 505 -6.32 -7.20 -27.97
CA ASP A 505 -7.65 -7.76 -27.70
C ASP A 505 -7.84 -8.09 -26.21
N TYR A 506 -6.79 -8.56 -25.55
CA TYR A 506 -6.80 -8.76 -24.10
C TYR A 506 -6.98 -7.44 -23.36
N ARG A 507 -6.24 -6.40 -23.74
CA ARG A 507 -6.40 -5.04 -23.19
C ARG A 507 -7.83 -4.51 -23.36
N LYS A 508 -8.46 -4.77 -24.51
CA LYS A 508 -9.84 -4.35 -24.82
C LYS A 508 -10.90 -5.20 -24.13
N GLY A 509 -10.51 -6.28 -23.45
CA GLY A 509 -11.43 -7.23 -22.83
C GLY A 509 -12.22 -8.08 -23.83
N THR A 510 -11.85 -8.07 -25.12
CA THR A 510 -12.46 -8.90 -26.17
C THR A 510 -11.90 -10.33 -26.17
N LEU A 511 -10.73 -10.54 -25.55
CA LEU A 511 -10.09 -11.83 -25.35
C LEU A 511 -9.62 -11.98 -23.90
N THR A 512 -10.34 -12.73 -23.06
CA THR A 512 -10.05 -12.82 -21.61
C THR A 512 -9.70 -14.22 -21.12
N GLU A 513 -10.02 -15.25 -21.91
CA GLU A 513 -9.82 -16.64 -21.54
C GLU A 513 -8.50 -17.18 -22.09
N THR A 514 -7.66 -17.75 -21.22
CA THR A 514 -6.38 -18.38 -21.59
C THR A 514 -6.54 -19.43 -22.69
N VAL A 515 -7.63 -20.21 -22.65
CA VAL A 515 -7.93 -21.22 -23.68
C VAL A 515 -8.05 -20.57 -25.05
N ARG A 516 -8.76 -19.45 -25.18
CA ARG A 516 -8.95 -18.73 -26.45
C ARG A 516 -7.67 -18.08 -26.97
N ILE A 517 -6.78 -17.63 -26.08
CA ILE A 517 -5.44 -17.14 -26.46
C ILE A 517 -4.65 -18.27 -27.12
N LEU A 518 -4.62 -19.44 -26.48
CA LEU A 518 -3.93 -20.62 -26.99
C LEU A 518 -4.58 -21.19 -28.27
N ASP A 519 -5.90 -21.14 -28.40
CA ASP A 519 -6.61 -21.55 -29.62
C ASP A 519 -6.22 -20.68 -30.82
N GLY A 520 -5.91 -19.40 -30.60
CA GLY A 520 -5.39 -18.52 -31.65
C GLY A 520 -4.00 -18.94 -32.16
N VAL A 521 -3.25 -19.72 -31.37
CA VAL A 521 -1.91 -20.22 -31.75
C VAL A 521 -2.01 -21.55 -32.48
N VAL A 522 -2.75 -22.53 -31.95
CA VAL A 522 -2.73 -23.92 -32.45
C VAL A 522 -4.06 -24.41 -33.06
N GLY A 523 -5.06 -23.54 -33.12
CA GLY A 523 -6.43 -23.88 -33.52
C GLY A 523 -7.28 -24.41 -32.35
N THR A 524 -8.59 -24.49 -32.57
CA THR A 524 -9.56 -25.00 -31.58
C THR A 524 -9.58 -26.53 -31.49
N ASP A 525 -9.05 -27.21 -32.51
CA ASP A 525 -8.95 -28.65 -32.53
C ASP A 525 -7.68 -29.11 -31.78
N ARG A 526 -7.92 -29.53 -30.53
CA ARG A 526 -6.89 -30.07 -29.62
C ARG A 526 -7.00 -31.57 -29.41
N ASP A 527 -7.63 -32.28 -30.35
CA ASP A 527 -7.82 -33.74 -30.30
C ASP A 527 -6.50 -34.54 -30.36
N TRP A 528 -5.35 -33.85 -30.42
CA TRP A 528 -4.00 -34.39 -30.27
C TRP A 528 -3.52 -34.52 -28.81
N ARG A 529 -4.29 -33.99 -27.86
CA ARG A 529 -4.18 -34.33 -26.44
C ARG A 529 -5.02 -35.56 -26.16
#